data_AF-A0A0Q7BZG4-F1
#
_entry.id   AF-A0A0Q7BZG4-F1
#
_cell.length_a   1.000
_cell.length_b   1.000
_cell.length_c   1.000
_cell.angle_alpha   90.00
_cell.angle_beta   90.00
_cell.angle_gamma   90.00
#
_symmetry.space_group_name_H-M   'P 1'
#
loop_
_entity.id
_entity.type
_entity.pdbx_description
1 polymer ?
#
loop_
_entity_poly.entity_id
_entity_poly.type
_entity_poly.pdbx_seq_one_letter_code
_entity_poly.pdbx_strand_id
1 'polypeptide(L)'
;MTIPYFVLTPDRREVPLNVLGTQVTVLASNATTQSYGITFQRGDEGTGPPPHSHDWDEAFYVLGGEVEFLCDGRAHMCQPGTLVHVPRGTVHGFHYGKGGGQMLEITGEGALAAQMFTAIDREIPVGPPDIPKLLEVLERNGVAVTA
;
A
#
# COMPACT_ATOMS: atom_id res chain seq x y z
N MET A 1 -4.86 20.79 -19.27
CA MET A 1 -3.42 20.92 -19.03
C MET A 1 -2.78 19.57 -19.35
N THR A 2 -1.65 19.53 -20.05
CA THR A 2 -0.98 18.27 -20.40
C THR A 2 -0.06 17.86 -19.26
N ILE A 3 -0.19 16.62 -18.78
CA ILE A 3 0.69 16.07 -17.74
C ILE A 3 2.03 15.72 -18.38
N PRO A 4 3.18 16.22 -17.87
CA PRO A 4 4.47 15.89 -18.42
C PRO A 4 4.87 14.44 -18.09
N TYR A 5 5.65 13.81 -18.97
CA TYR A 5 6.31 12.55 -18.62
C TYR A 5 7.41 12.80 -17.60
N PHE A 6 7.76 11.77 -16.82
CA PHE A 6 8.90 11.81 -15.90
C PHE A 6 9.66 10.49 -15.89
N VAL A 7 10.92 10.55 -15.48
CA VAL A 7 11.77 9.39 -15.25
C VAL A 7 12.29 9.48 -13.82
N LEU A 8 11.93 8.49 -13.00
CA LEU A 8 12.35 8.40 -11.61
C LEU A 8 13.42 7.32 -11.45
N THR A 9 14.67 7.74 -11.32
CA THR A 9 15.79 6.84 -11.05
C THR A 9 15.90 6.54 -9.54
N PRO A 10 16.50 5.41 -9.13
CA PRO A 10 16.59 5.05 -7.70
C PRO A 10 17.24 6.11 -6.80
N ASP A 11 18.25 6.83 -7.29
CA ASP A 11 18.95 7.91 -6.60
C ASP A 11 18.11 9.18 -6.40
N ARG A 12 16.98 9.30 -7.09
CA ARG A 12 16.07 10.44 -7.02
C ARG A 12 14.78 10.15 -6.23
N ARG A 13 14.63 8.95 -5.70
CA ARG A 13 13.47 8.58 -4.88
C ARG A 13 13.52 9.34 -3.57
N GLU A 14 12.36 9.74 -3.09
CA GLU A 14 12.21 10.20 -1.72
C GLU A 14 12.52 9.05 -0.74
N VAL A 15 12.83 9.41 0.51
CA VAL A 15 13.02 8.44 1.58
C VAL A 15 11.72 7.64 1.74
N PRO A 16 11.79 6.30 1.91
CA PRO A 16 10.60 5.51 2.14
C PRO A 16 9.83 6.00 3.37
N LEU A 17 8.51 6.05 3.23
CA LEU A 17 7.56 6.30 4.32
C LEU A 17 7.49 5.06 5.21
N ASN A 18 7.42 5.25 6.52
CA ASN A 18 7.16 4.18 7.47
C ASN A 18 5.65 4.06 7.75
N VAL A 19 5.02 3.06 7.14
CA VAL A 19 3.59 2.77 7.30
C VAL A 19 3.45 1.57 8.23
N LEU A 20 3.42 1.84 9.53
CA LEU A 20 3.26 0.82 10.59
C LEU A 20 4.24 -0.36 10.46
N GLY A 21 5.51 -0.07 10.11
CA GLY A 21 6.56 -1.07 9.91
C GLY A 21 6.81 -1.45 8.45
N THR A 22 5.87 -1.19 7.55
CA THR A 22 6.09 -1.36 6.09
C THR A 22 6.78 -0.12 5.53
N GLN A 23 7.88 -0.30 4.80
CA GLN A 23 8.60 0.74 4.10
C GLN A 23 7.97 0.97 2.72
N VAL A 24 7.37 2.14 2.50
CA VAL A 24 6.64 2.48 1.27
C VAL A 24 7.36 3.60 0.52
N THR A 25 7.86 3.31 -0.68
CA THR A 25 8.43 4.31 -1.58
C THR A 25 7.40 4.70 -2.64
N VAL A 26 6.96 5.95 -2.66
CA VAL A 26 6.06 6.44 -3.72
C VAL A 26 6.85 6.60 -5.02
N LEU A 27 6.50 5.84 -6.05
CA LEU A 27 7.12 5.94 -7.38
C LEU A 27 6.30 6.84 -8.32
N ALA A 28 4.97 6.78 -8.18
CA ALA A 28 4.02 7.64 -8.85
C ALA A 28 2.80 7.83 -7.94
N SER A 29 2.22 9.03 -7.92
CA SER A 29 0.97 9.29 -7.20
C SER A 29 -0.13 9.69 -8.18
N ASN A 30 -1.39 9.44 -7.82
CA ASN A 30 -2.53 9.95 -8.57
C ASN A 30 -2.52 11.48 -8.69
N ALA A 31 -1.96 12.21 -7.72
CA ALA A 31 -1.80 13.67 -7.83
C ALA A 31 -0.84 14.08 -8.96
N THR A 32 0.16 13.25 -9.26
CA THR A 32 1.13 13.48 -10.32
C THR A 32 0.63 12.97 -11.67
N THR A 33 0.07 11.76 -11.72
CA THR A 33 -0.30 11.06 -12.96
C THR A 33 -1.73 11.36 -13.42
N GLN A 34 -2.60 11.79 -12.51
CA GLN A 34 -4.05 11.93 -12.69
C GLN A 34 -4.71 10.67 -13.27
N SER A 35 -4.15 9.49 -13.01
CA SER A 35 -4.65 8.23 -13.58
C SER A 35 -4.31 7.00 -12.74
N TYR A 36 -3.09 6.92 -12.19
CA TYR A 36 -2.67 5.76 -11.40
C TYR A 36 -1.65 6.11 -10.32
N GLY A 37 -1.67 5.36 -9.23
CA GLY A 37 -0.59 5.34 -8.23
C GLY A 37 0.31 4.13 -8.43
N ILE A 38 1.59 4.27 -8.13
CA ILE A 38 2.53 3.16 -7.99
C ILE A 38 3.36 3.40 -6.73
N THR A 39 3.31 2.45 -5.80
CA THR A 39 4.26 2.41 -4.69
C THR A 39 5.09 1.14 -4.75
N PHE A 40 6.32 1.24 -4.28
CA PHE A 40 7.18 0.09 -4.07
C PHE A 40 7.28 -0.15 -2.56
N GLN A 41 6.83 -1.32 -2.12
CA GLN A 41 6.71 -1.67 -0.71
C GLN A 41 7.72 -2.74 -0.32
N ARG A 42 8.27 -2.61 0.89
CA ARG A 42 9.06 -3.66 1.56
C ARG A 42 8.57 -3.80 2.98
N GLY A 43 8.46 -5.02 3.46
CA GLY A 43 8.17 -5.27 4.87
C GLY A 43 8.93 -6.47 5.40
N ASP A 44 9.10 -6.47 6.72
CA ASP A 44 9.66 -7.59 7.46
C ASP A 44 8.59 -8.66 7.68
N GLU A 45 9.01 -9.84 8.09
CA GLU A 45 8.11 -10.95 8.41
C GLU A 45 6.99 -10.53 9.37
N GLY A 46 5.75 -10.84 9.00
CA GLY A 46 4.55 -10.56 9.77
C GLY A 46 4.02 -9.13 9.67
N THR A 47 4.72 -8.20 9.00
CA THR A 47 4.19 -6.84 8.80
C THR A 47 3.18 -6.81 7.65
N GLY A 48 2.23 -5.88 7.69
CA GLY A 48 1.24 -5.66 6.65
C GLY A 48 -0.09 -5.17 7.24
N PRO A 49 -1.01 -4.65 6.42
CA PRO A 49 -2.26 -4.11 6.89
C PRO A 49 -3.24 -5.22 7.29
N PRO A 50 -4.07 -4.99 8.33
CA PRO A 50 -5.20 -5.87 8.62
C PRO A 50 -6.24 -5.79 7.49
N PRO A 51 -7.28 -6.66 7.51
CA PRO A 51 -8.37 -6.61 6.54
C PRO A 51 -9.04 -5.23 6.48
N HIS A 52 -9.10 -4.65 5.29
CA HIS A 52 -9.67 -3.33 5.01
C HIS A 52 -10.29 -3.29 3.60
N SER A 53 -10.96 -2.19 3.28
CA SER A 53 -11.54 -1.95 1.96
C SER A 53 -11.50 -0.46 1.62
N HIS A 54 -11.62 -0.16 0.34
CA HIS A 54 -11.62 1.19 -0.22
C HIS A 54 -12.38 1.21 -1.56
N ASP A 55 -12.68 2.40 -2.08
CA ASP A 55 -13.49 2.59 -3.31
C ASP A 55 -12.62 2.76 -4.58
N TRP A 56 -11.41 2.20 -4.60
CA TRP A 56 -10.56 2.16 -5.80
C TRP A 56 -10.09 0.74 -6.10
N ASP A 57 -9.75 0.50 -7.35
CA ASP A 57 -9.12 -0.76 -7.72
C ASP A 57 -7.64 -0.74 -7.33
N GLU A 58 -7.14 -1.88 -6.88
CA GLU A 58 -5.76 -2.06 -6.45
C GLU A 58 -5.18 -3.35 -7.04
N ALA A 59 -3.88 -3.36 -7.29
CA ALA A 59 -3.18 -4.56 -7.68
C ALA A 59 -1.80 -4.60 -7.01
N PHE A 60 -1.36 -5.81 -6.68
CA PHE A 60 -0.06 -6.08 -6.11
C PHE A 60 0.72 -7.02 -7.03
N TYR A 61 1.99 -6.69 -7.26
CA TYR A 61 2.91 -7.57 -7.99
C TYR A 61 4.11 -7.93 -7.12
N VAL A 62 4.19 -9.20 -6.71
CA VAL A 62 5.24 -9.67 -5.80
C VAL A 62 6.58 -9.73 -6.53
N LEU A 63 7.59 -9.07 -5.98
CA LEU A 63 8.93 -8.97 -6.56
C LEU A 63 9.95 -9.86 -5.84
N GLY A 64 9.79 -10.09 -4.53
CA GLY A 64 10.72 -10.87 -3.72
C GLY A 64 10.10 -11.30 -2.39
N GLY A 65 10.58 -12.42 -1.84
CA GLY A 65 10.00 -13.04 -0.65
C GLY A 65 8.66 -13.72 -0.95
N GLU A 66 7.86 -13.95 0.09
CA GLU A 66 6.49 -14.45 0.00
C GLU A 66 5.54 -13.48 0.71
N VAL A 67 4.33 -13.33 0.19
CA VAL A 67 3.29 -12.48 0.78
C VAL A 67 2.00 -13.29 0.86
N GLU A 68 1.41 -13.39 2.04
CA GLU A 68 0.09 -14.00 2.19
C GLU A 68 -0.97 -12.92 2.07
N PHE A 69 -1.77 -12.99 1.01
CA PHE A 69 -2.92 -12.10 0.80
C PHE A 69 -4.19 -12.75 1.33
N LEU A 70 -4.99 -11.98 2.05
CA LEU A 70 -6.38 -12.28 2.31
C LEU A 70 -7.23 -11.47 1.34
N CYS A 71 -8.06 -12.10 0.53
CA CYS A 71 -9.01 -11.43 -0.36
C CYS A 71 -10.36 -12.12 -0.25
N ASP A 72 -11.41 -11.38 0.09
CA ASP A 72 -12.78 -11.90 0.25
C ASP A 72 -12.81 -13.17 1.15
N GLY A 73 -12.10 -13.11 2.28
CA GLY A 73 -12.00 -14.20 3.25
C GLY A 73 -11.14 -15.40 2.81
N ARG A 74 -10.44 -15.34 1.67
CA ARG A 74 -9.58 -16.41 1.17
C ARG A 74 -8.11 -16.04 1.24
N ALA A 75 -7.32 -16.93 1.81
CA ALA A 75 -5.87 -16.78 1.93
C ALA A 75 -5.14 -17.31 0.68
N HIS A 76 -4.15 -16.56 0.22
CA HIS A 76 -3.32 -16.87 -0.94
C HIS A 76 -1.86 -16.60 -0.62
N MET A 77 -1.02 -17.64 -0.62
CA MET A 77 0.42 -17.47 -0.52
C MET A 77 0.98 -17.15 -1.90
N CYS A 78 1.61 -15.98 -2.04
CA CYS A 78 2.04 -15.43 -3.32
C CYS A 78 3.56 -15.28 -3.36
N GLN A 79 4.22 -16.09 -4.20
CA GLN A 79 5.66 -16.00 -4.51
C GLN A 79 5.96 -14.92 -5.56
N PRO A 80 7.24 -14.59 -5.83
CA PRO A 80 7.62 -13.60 -6.82
C PRO A 80 7.08 -13.91 -8.22
N GLY A 81 6.64 -12.88 -8.94
CA GLY A 81 5.97 -12.99 -10.23
C GLY A 81 4.45 -13.15 -10.16
N THR A 82 3.87 -13.19 -8.96
CA THR A 82 2.42 -13.25 -8.77
C THR A 82 1.80 -11.86 -8.84
N LEU A 83 0.74 -11.73 -9.66
CA LEU A 83 -0.17 -10.60 -9.65
C LEU A 83 -1.40 -10.93 -8.81
N VAL A 84 -1.75 -10.05 -7.87
CA VAL A 84 -3.03 -10.07 -7.14
C VAL A 84 -3.79 -8.82 -7.55
N HIS A 85 -4.98 -8.97 -8.13
CA HIS A 85 -5.85 -7.84 -8.44
C HIS A 85 -7.04 -7.85 -7.48
N VAL A 86 -7.29 -6.70 -6.87
CA VAL A 86 -8.34 -6.46 -5.89
C VAL A 86 -9.28 -5.38 -6.43
N PRO A 87 -10.50 -5.75 -6.87
CA PRO A 87 -11.51 -4.77 -7.25
C PRO A 87 -11.95 -3.92 -6.05
N ARG A 88 -12.33 -2.68 -6.31
CA ARG A 88 -12.89 -1.77 -5.28
C ARG A 88 -14.00 -2.42 -4.47
N GLY A 89 -14.06 -2.07 -3.19
CA GLY A 89 -15.03 -2.61 -2.23
C GLY A 89 -14.73 -4.04 -1.76
N THR A 90 -13.72 -4.72 -2.32
CA THR A 90 -13.30 -6.04 -1.83
C THR A 90 -12.55 -5.88 -0.51
N VAL A 91 -12.96 -6.59 0.54
CA VAL A 91 -12.19 -6.67 1.77
C VAL A 91 -10.92 -7.47 1.51
N HIS A 92 -9.78 -6.88 1.81
CA HIS A 92 -8.48 -7.50 1.62
C HIS A 92 -7.47 -7.04 2.68
N GLY A 93 -6.41 -7.84 2.84
CA GLY A 93 -5.26 -7.52 3.69
C GLY A 93 -4.09 -8.39 3.27
N PHE A 94 -2.92 -8.16 3.84
CA PHE A 94 -1.78 -9.03 3.61
C PHE A 94 -0.81 -8.97 4.77
N HIS A 95 0.06 -9.98 4.85
CA HIS A 95 1.28 -9.87 5.63
C HIS A 95 2.44 -10.50 4.87
N TYR A 96 3.65 -9.99 5.09
CA TYR A 96 4.86 -10.57 4.52
C TYR A 96 5.19 -11.87 5.25
N GLY A 97 5.51 -12.91 4.48
CA GLY A 97 5.90 -14.22 4.98
C GLY A 97 7.33 -14.24 5.53
N LYS A 98 7.86 -15.45 5.68
CA LYS A 98 9.15 -15.67 6.33
C LYS A 98 10.28 -14.93 5.64
N GLY A 99 11.06 -14.15 6.40
CA GLY A 99 12.16 -13.35 5.87
C GLY A 99 11.75 -12.06 5.15
N GLY A 100 10.47 -11.67 5.25
CA GLY A 100 9.93 -10.45 4.65
C GLY A 100 9.67 -10.55 3.15
N GLY A 101 9.40 -9.41 2.52
CA GLY A 101 9.17 -9.38 1.08
C GLY A 101 9.14 -7.99 0.48
N GLN A 102 8.94 -7.97 -0.84
CA GLN A 102 8.95 -6.76 -1.66
C GLN A 102 7.90 -6.88 -2.77
N MET A 103 7.15 -5.82 -3.02
CA MET A 103 6.13 -5.79 -4.07
C MET A 103 5.91 -4.39 -4.64
N LEU A 104 5.30 -4.34 -5.81
CA LEU A 104 4.65 -3.12 -6.29
C LEU A 104 3.18 -3.14 -5.87
N GLU A 105 2.69 -2.01 -5.43
CA GLU A 105 1.26 -1.69 -5.33
C GLU A 105 0.93 -0.72 -6.47
N ILE A 106 -0.17 -0.98 -7.17
CA ILE A 106 -0.68 -0.17 -8.26
C ILE A 106 -2.14 0.15 -7.96
N THR A 107 -2.48 1.43 -7.93
CA THR A 107 -3.85 1.89 -7.64
C THR A 107 -4.43 2.66 -8.81
N GLY A 108 -5.73 2.53 -9.01
CA GLY A 108 -6.47 3.19 -10.09
C GLY A 108 -6.63 4.70 -9.89
N GLU A 109 -7.35 5.32 -10.84
CA GLU A 109 -7.64 6.75 -10.85
C GLU A 109 -8.43 7.14 -9.59
N GLY A 110 -8.07 8.29 -9.01
CA GLY A 110 -8.74 8.82 -7.82
C GLY A 110 -8.33 8.17 -6.49
N ALA A 111 -7.50 7.12 -6.51
CA ALA A 111 -7.04 6.48 -5.28
C ALA A 111 -6.19 7.43 -4.41
N LEU A 112 -6.41 7.37 -3.10
CA LEU A 112 -5.75 8.21 -2.09
C LEU A 112 -4.57 7.52 -1.38
N ALA A 113 -4.12 6.36 -1.86
CA ALA A 113 -3.11 5.54 -1.19
C ALA A 113 -1.83 6.31 -0.82
N ALA A 114 -1.19 7.01 -1.76
CA ALA A 114 0.02 7.80 -1.48
C ALA A 114 -0.23 8.90 -0.42
N GLN A 115 -1.38 9.58 -0.50
CA GLN A 115 -1.77 10.60 0.48
C GLN A 115 -1.97 9.99 1.87
N MET A 116 -2.64 8.84 1.94
CA MET A 116 -2.84 8.09 3.18
C MET A 116 -1.51 7.66 3.79
N PHE A 117 -0.61 7.06 3.00
CA PHE A 117 0.71 6.62 3.50
C PHE A 117 1.52 7.78 4.07
N THR A 118 1.54 8.94 3.38
CA THR A 118 2.20 10.15 3.89
C THR A 118 1.55 10.64 5.18
N ALA A 119 0.22 10.59 5.28
CA ALA A 119 -0.48 10.98 6.50
C ALA A 119 -0.16 10.05 7.68
N ILE A 120 -0.07 8.74 7.45
CA ILE A 120 0.31 7.76 8.47
C ILE A 120 1.73 8.02 8.95
N ASP A 121 2.71 8.10 8.03
CA ASP A 121 4.12 8.35 8.36
C ASP A 121 4.31 9.64 9.18
N ARG A 122 3.54 10.68 8.86
CA ARG A 122 3.62 11.98 9.54
C ARG A 122 2.91 12.00 10.90
N GLU A 123 1.74 11.39 11.01
CA GLU A 123 0.83 11.60 12.15
C GLU A 123 0.79 10.43 13.13
N ILE A 124 1.26 9.25 12.73
CA ILE A 124 1.27 8.05 13.56
C ILE A 124 2.72 7.74 13.97
N PRO A 125 3.09 8.04 15.23
CA PRO A 125 4.46 7.80 15.71
C PRO A 125 4.84 6.32 15.64
N VAL A 126 6.13 6.06 15.46
CA VAL A 126 6.69 4.69 15.53
C VAL A 126 6.46 4.10 16.91
N GLY A 127 5.99 2.86 16.96
CA GLY A 127 5.66 2.14 18.18
C GLY A 127 4.22 1.64 18.16
N PRO A 128 3.64 1.29 19.33
CA PRO A 128 2.23 0.94 19.43
C PRO A 128 1.36 2.11 18.92
N PRO A 129 0.53 1.91 17.90
CA PRO A 129 -0.24 3.00 17.31
C PRO A 129 -1.38 3.46 18.24
N ASP A 130 -1.63 4.76 18.27
CA ASP A 130 -2.89 5.34 18.76
C ASP A 130 -4.01 4.90 17.80
N ILE A 131 -4.77 3.87 18.20
CA ILE A 131 -5.79 3.25 17.35
C ILE A 131 -6.88 4.25 16.93
N PRO A 132 -7.50 5.03 17.85
CA PRO A 132 -8.43 6.08 17.44
C PRO A 132 -7.85 7.03 16.40
N LYS A 133 -6.62 7.51 16.58
CA LYS A 133 -6.00 8.42 15.63
C LYS A 133 -5.75 7.76 14.28
N LEU A 134 -5.25 6.53 14.29
CA LEU A 134 -5.02 5.75 13.07
C LEU A 134 -6.32 5.57 12.27
N LEU A 135 -7.41 5.20 12.94
CA LEU A 135 -8.72 5.04 12.27
C LEU A 135 -9.21 6.36 11.67
N GLU A 136 -9.04 7.49 12.36
CA GLU A 136 -9.36 8.82 11.81
C GLU A 136 -8.54 9.12 10.54
N VAL A 137 -7.24 8.79 10.54
CA VAL A 137 -6.37 8.97 9.37
C VAL A 137 -6.79 8.08 8.21
N LEU A 138 -7.15 6.83 8.46
CA LEU A 138 -7.60 5.89 7.42
C LEU A 138 -8.94 6.34 6.81
N GLU A 139 -9.92 6.67 7.66
CA GLU A 139 -11.27 7.04 7.23
C GLU A 139 -11.26 8.29 6.34
N ARG A 140 -10.55 9.35 6.75
CA ARG A 140 -10.49 10.59 5.96
C ARG A 140 -9.73 10.41 4.63
N ASN A 141 -9.02 9.30 4.45
CA ASN A 141 -8.38 8.92 3.19
C ASN A 141 -9.12 7.78 2.45
N GLY A 142 -10.38 7.50 2.83
CA GLY A 142 -11.25 6.57 2.10
C GLY A 142 -10.96 5.09 2.36
N VAL A 143 -10.28 4.75 3.45
CA VAL A 143 -10.02 3.36 3.87
C VAL A 143 -10.89 3.01 5.08
N ALA A 144 -11.62 1.90 4.97
CA ALA A 144 -12.40 1.32 6.05
C ALA A 144 -11.78 0.02 6.55
N VAL A 145 -11.39 -0.01 7.83
CA VAL A 145 -10.90 -1.23 8.49
C VAL A 145 -12.08 -2.12 8.84
N THR A 146 -12.00 -3.41 8.52
CA THR A 146 -13.02 -4.40 8.91
C THR A 146 -12.61 -5.04 10.24
N ALA A 147 -13.56 -5.12 11.18
CA ALA A 147 -13.38 -5.74 12.49
C ALA A 147 -13.38 -7.28 12.41
#